data_AF-A0A2P5P7Y5-F1
#
_entry.id   AF-A0A2P5P7Y5-F1
#
_cell.length_a   1.000
_cell.length_b   1.000
_cell.length_c   1.000
_cell.angle_alpha   90.00
_cell.angle_beta   90.00
_cell.angle_gamma   90.00
#
_symmetry.space_group_name_H-M   'P 1'
#
loop_
_entity.id
_entity.type
_entity.pdbx_description
1 polymer ?
#
loop_
_entity_poly.entity_id
_entity_poly.type
_entity_poly.pdbx_seq_one_letter_code
_entity_poly.pdbx_strand_id
1 'polypeptide(L)'
;MGGVLYYLLVGAVLGGAAVWFVTYTHFKNRNFKWWEWVLMALSLLLVLSVFQHMYASMRVEMEFQSAFMYLAIFGGIALILDLIVLRTYNRRKE
;
A
#
# COMPACT_ATOMS: atom_id res chain seq x y z
N MET A 1 -18.30 16.98 -4.39
CA MET A 1 -17.30 17.10 -3.30
C MET A 1 -16.01 17.58 -3.93
N GLY A 2 -15.48 18.74 -3.53
CA GLY A 2 -14.33 19.37 -4.18
C GLY A 2 -13.06 18.53 -4.08
N GLY A 3 -12.29 18.45 -5.16
CA GLY A 3 -11.10 17.57 -5.26
C GLY A 3 -10.09 17.75 -4.12
N VAL A 4 -9.94 18.96 -3.59
CA VAL A 4 -9.01 19.27 -2.48
C VAL A 4 -9.34 18.49 -1.20
N LEU A 5 -10.62 18.40 -0.84
CA LEU A 5 -11.05 17.66 0.38
C LEU A 5 -10.80 16.16 0.22
N TYR A 6 -10.98 15.64 -1.00
CA TYR A 6 -10.70 14.24 -1.32
C TYR A 6 -9.21 13.90 -1.13
N TYR A 7 -8.30 14.70 -1.68
CA TYR A 7 -6.86 14.48 -1.51
C TYR A 7 -6.40 14.59 -0.05
N LEU A 8 -6.96 15.54 0.72
CA LEU A 8 -6.67 15.67 2.15
C LEU A 8 -7.14 14.45 2.95
N LEU A 9 -8.35 13.94 2.70
CA LEU A 9 -8.87 12.76 3.39
C LEU A 9 -8.06 11.51 3.05
N VAL A 10 -7.72 11.32 1.77
CA VAL A 10 -6.85 10.22 1.33
C VAL A 10 -5.48 10.33 2.02
N GLY A 11 -4.84 11.50 1.99
CA GLY A 11 -3.56 11.73 2.68
C GLY A 11 -3.61 11.46 4.19
N ALA A 12 -4.68 11.89 4.87
CA ALA A 12 -4.87 11.66 6.29
C ALA A 12 -5.03 10.17 6.63
N VAL A 13 -5.80 9.43 5.83
CA VAL A 13 -5.97 7.97 6.01
C VAL A 13 -4.63 7.25 5.81
N LEU A 14 -3.86 7.64 4.81
CA LEU A 14 -2.57 7.01 4.50
C LEU A 14 -1.50 7.33 5.55
N GLY A 15 -1.42 8.60 5.98
CA GLY A 15 -0.53 9.00 7.06
C GLY A 15 -0.90 8.29 8.37
N GLY A 16 -2.19 8.23 8.70
CA GLY A 16 -2.70 7.50 9.86
C GLY A 16 -2.38 6.01 9.80
N ALA A 17 -2.59 5.37 8.65
CA ALA A 17 -2.25 3.96 8.44
C ALA A 17 -0.75 3.69 8.58
N ALA A 18 0.11 4.56 8.03
CA ALA A 18 1.56 4.45 8.16
C ALA A 18 2.02 4.59 9.61
N VAL A 19 1.51 5.60 10.34
CA VAL A 19 1.82 5.81 11.76
C VAL A 19 1.34 4.63 12.60
N TRP A 20 0.11 4.17 12.39
CA TRP A 20 -0.44 2.99 13.08
C TRP A 20 0.41 1.75 12.82
N PHE A 21 0.81 1.53 11.57
CA PHE A 21 1.61 0.40 11.17
C PHE A 21 2.99 0.42 11.84
N VAL A 22 3.71 1.54 11.78
CA VAL A 22 5.02 1.70 12.45
C VAL A 22 4.88 1.48 13.96
N THR A 23 3.88 2.10 14.58
CA THR A 23 3.65 2.00 16.03
C THR A 23 3.30 0.55 16.43
N TYR A 24 2.48 -0.15 15.64
CA TYR A 24 2.15 -1.56 15.84
C TYR A 24 3.38 -2.46 15.75
N THR A 25 4.27 -2.23 14.78
CA THR A 25 5.51 -3.00 14.66
C THR A 25 6.47 -2.78 15.84
N HIS A 26 6.53 -1.54 16.36
CA HIS A 26 7.30 -1.19 17.54
C HIS A 26 6.75 -1.88 18.80
N PHE A 27 5.43 -1.82 19.04
CA PHE A 27 4.79 -2.46 20.20
C PHE A 27 4.95 -3.99 20.22
N LYS A 28 5.01 -4.62 19.05
CA LYS A 28 5.21 -6.07 18.92
C LYS A 28 6.70 -6.49 18.95
N ASN A 29 7.61 -5.55 19.22
CA ASN A 29 9.07 -5.75 19.19
C ASN A 29 9.55 -6.49 17.92
N ARG A 30 8.93 -6.17 16.76
CA ARG A 30 9.26 -6.84 15.50
C ARG A 30 10.52 -6.23 14.93
N ASN A 31 11.59 -7.02 14.91
CA ASN A 31 12.87 -6.59 14.36
C ASN A 31 12.91 -6.85 12.83
N PHE A 32 12.51 -5.85 12.05
CA PHE A 32 12.62 -5.85 10.59
C PHE A 32 13.99 -5.36 10.13
N LYS A 33 14.55 -6.00 9.11
CA LYS A 33 15.79 -5.55 8.47
C LYS A 33 15.51 -4.29 7.62
N TRP A 34 16.54 -3.48 7.38
CA TRP A 34 16.42 -2.25 6.59
C TRP A 34 15.77 -2.47 5.21
N TRP A 35 16.08 -3.59 4.54
CA TRP A 35 15.52 -3.90 3.22
C TRP A 35 14.05 -4.34 3.30
N GLU A 36 13.59 -4.90 4.42
CA GLU A 36 12.17 -5.22 4.59
C GLU A 36 11.33 -3.95 4.68
N TRP A 37 11.85 -2.92 5.35
CA TRP A 37 11.25 -1.59 5.33
C TRP A 37 11.13 -1.01 3.93
N VAL A 38 12.17 -1.20 3.09
CA VAL A 38 12.13 -0.76 1.67
C VAL A 38 11.06 -1.51 0.90
N LEU A 39 10.96 -2.83 1.04
CA LEU A 39 9.93 -3.62 0.35
C LEU A 39 8.51 -3.21 0.77
N MET A 40 8.30 -2.94 2.05
CA MET A 40 7.00 -2.50 2.56
C MET A 40 6.66 -1.08 2.11
N ALA A 41 7.64 -0.18 2.03
CA ALA A 41 7.46 1.15 1.48
C ALA A 41 7.12 1.10 -0.02
N LEU A 42 7.80 0.24 -0.79
CA LEU A 42 7.49 0.01 -2.21
C LEU A 42 6.09 -0.57 -2.40
N SER A 43 5.72 -1.56 -1.58
CA SER A 43 4.36 -2.13 -1.56
C SER A 43 3.32 -1.05 -1.30
N LEU A 44 3.54 -0.19 -0.29
CA LEU A 44 2.65 0.92 0.01
C LEU A 44 2.51 1.89 -1.18
N LEU A 45 3.62 2.27 -1.83
CA LEU A 45 3.59 3.14 -3.01
C LEU A 45 2.82 2.52 -4.17
N LEU A 46 2.93 1.21 -4.38
CA LEU A 46 2.14 0.49 -5.39
C LEU A 46 0.65 0.50 -5.06
N VAL A 47 0.27 0.26 -3.81
CA VAL A 47 -1.13 0.33 -3.39
C VAL A 47 -1.68 1.75 -3.61
N LEU A 48 -0.89 2.77 -3.31
CA LEU A 48 -1.25 4.17 -3.56
C LEU A 48 -1.46 4.47 -5.04
N SER A 49 -0.55 4.01 -5.90
CA SER A 49 -0.68 4.21 -7.34
C SER A 49 -1.93 3.52 -7.89
N VAL A 50 -2.26 2.32 -7.37
CA VAL A 50 -3.49 1.61 -7.71
C VAL A 50 -4.73 2.41 -7.33
N PHE A 51 -4.80 2.95 -6.10
CA PHE A 51 -5.94 3.79 -5.69
C PHE A 51 -6.07 5.05 -6.55
N GLN A 52 -4.96 5.72 -6.85
CA GLN A 52 -4.95 6.90 -7.72
C GLN A 52 -5.44 6.54 -9.13
N HIS A 53 -4.92 5.46 -9.71
CA HIS A 53 -5.26 5.04 -11.06
C HIS A 53 -6.72 4.57 -11.16
N MET A 54 -7.20 3.79 -10.19
CA MET A 54 -8.61 3.41 -10.13
C MET A 54 -9.54 4.62 -10.04
N TYR A 55 -9.20 5.62 -9.22
CA TYR A 55 -10.00 6.83 -9.14
C TYR A 55 -10.04 7.57 -10.48
N ALA A 56 -8.89 7.77 -11.12
CA ALA A 56 -8.80 8.44 -12.41
C ALA A 56 -9.60 7.70 -13.49
N SER A 57 -9.35 6.39 -13.66
CA SER A 57 -9.99 5.62 -14.72
C SER A 57 -11.49 5.43 -14.50
N MET A 58 -11.97 5.26 -13.26
CA MET A 58 -13.40 5.08 -13.00
C MET A 58 -14.20 6.39 -13.01
N ARG A 59 -13.61 7.51 -12.57
CA ARG A 59 -14.35 8.79 -12.40
C ARG A 59 -14.12 9.79 -13.52
N VAL A 60 -12.96 9.76 -14.17
CA VAL A 60 -12.60 10.73 -15.21
C VAL A 60 -12.76 10.11 -16.59
N GLU A 61 -12.20 8.92 -16.79
CA GLU A 61 -12.13 8.28 -18.11
C GLU A 61 -13.31 7.32 -18.38
N MET A 62 -14.03 6.89 -17.32
CA MET A 62 -15.07 5.86 -17.38
C MET A 62 -14.60 4.51 -17.97
N GLU A 63 -13.30 4.25 -17.88
CA GLU A 63 -12.65 3.02 -18.38
C GLU A 63 -12.45 2.01 -17.24
N PHE A 64 -13.51 1.29 -16.89
CA PHE A 64 -13.48 0.30 -15.81
C PHE A 64 -12.49 -0.83 -16.07
N GLN A 65 -12.33 -1.27 -17.32
CA GLN A 65 -11.43 -2.37 -17.66
C GLN A 65 -9.97 -2.02 -17.35
N SER A 66 -9.53 -0.79 -17.67
CA SER A 66 -8.18 -0.30 -17.36
C SER A 66 -7.93 -0.30 -15.85
N ALA A 67 -8.90 0.21 -15.07
CA ALA A 67 -8.83 0.24 -13.61
C ALA A 67 -8.62 -1.15 -13.00
N PHE A 68 -9.37 -2.15 -13.45
CA PHE A 68 -9.24 -3.52 -12.94
C PHE A 68 -7.95 -4.23 -13.39
N MET A 69 -7.49 -3.97 -14.63
CA MET A 69 -6.19 -4.50 -15.09
C MET A 69 -5.03 -3.94 -14.27
N TYR A 70 -5.02 -2.63 -14.03
CA TYR A 70 -3.97 -2.00 -13.23
C TYR A 70 -3.97 -2.52 -11.79
N LEU A 71 -5.16 -2.66 -11.18
CA LEU A 71 -5.32 -3.28 -9.87
C LEU A 71 -4.76 -4.71 -9.83
N ALA A 72 -5.11 -5.55 -10.81
CA ALA A 72 -4.67 -6.94 -10.85
C ALA A 72 -3.14 -7.06 -10.93
N ILE A 73 -2.51 -6.25 -11.77
CA ILE A 73 -1.06 -6.30 -11.98
C ILE A 73 -0.32 -5.66 -10.80
N PHE A 74 -0.54 -4.38 -10.54
CA PHE A 74 0.24 -3.63 -9.55
C PHE A 74 -0.19 -3.95 -8.12
N GLY A 75 -1.48 -4.18 -7.88
CA GLY A 75 -1.97 -4.69 -6.60
C GLY A 75 -1.50 -6.12 -6.33
N GLY A 76 -1.44 -6.97 -7.36
CA GLY A 76 -0.85 -8.30 -7.26
C GLY A 76 0.63 -8.26 -6.87
N ILE A 77 1.43 -7.39 -7.49
CA ILE A 77 2.84 -7.20 -7.14
C ILE A 77 2.99 -6.70 -5.69
N ALA A 78 2.18 -5.72 -5.27
CA ALA A 78 2.21 -5.23 -3.89
C ALA A 78 1.96 -6.36 -2.88
N LEU A 79 0.94 -7.20 -3.14
CA LEU A 79 0.66 -8.38 -2.31
C LEU A 79 1.84 -9.36 -2.27
N ILE A 80 2.51 -9.61 -3.39
CA ILE A 80 3.68 -10.49 -3.43
C ILE A 80 4.82 -9.94 -2.56
N LEU A 81 5.07 -8.62 -2.62
CA LEU A 81 6.10 -7.98 -1.79
C LEU A 81 5.79 -8.14 -0.30
N ASP A 82 4.54 -7.92 0.10
CA ASP A 82 4.10 -8.09 1.49
C ASP A 82 4.25 -9.55 1.96
N LEU A 83 3.89 -10.51 1.10
CA LEU A 83 4.06 -11.94 1.39
C LEU A 83 5.51 -12.35 1.54
N ILE A 84 6.42 -11.78 0.73
CA ILE A 84 7.86 -12.03 0.85
C ILE A 84 8.38 -11.54 2.20
N VAL A 85 7.99 -10.32 2.60
CA VAL A 85 8.39 -9.76 3.90
C VAL A 85 7.83 -10.59 5.04
N LEU A 86 6.55 -10.97 4.99
CA LEU A 86 5.91 -11.79 6.01
C LEU A 86 6.58 -13.17 6.13
N ARG A 87 6.86 -13.83 5.00
CA ARG A 87 7.54 -15.13 4.97
C ARG A 87 8.94 -15.03 5.55
N THR A 88 9.70 -13.99 5.19
CA THR A 88 11.07 -13.81 5.66
C THR A 88 11.12 -13.47 7.14
N TYR A 89 10.17 -12.69 7.62
CA TYR A 89 10.01 -12.40 9.05
C TYR A 89 9.69 -13.67 9.85
N ASN A 90 8.71 -14.47 9.40
CA ASN A 90 8.32 -15.71 10.10
C ASN A 90 9.45 -16.73 10.16
N ARG A 91 10.22 -16.90 9.07
CA ARG A 91 11.38 -17.80 9.00
C ARG A 91 12.53 -17.44 9.95
N ARG A 92 12.60 -16.19 10.42
CA ARG A 92 13.61 -15.78 11.42
C ARG A 92 13.15 -16.01 12.86
N LYS A 93 11.85 -16.24 13.04
CA LYS A 93 11.24 -16.44 14.35
C LYS A 93 11.24 -17.91 14.77
N GLU A 94 11.20 -18.81 13.79
CA GLU A 94 11.54 -20.24 13.95
C GLU A 94 13.05 -20.41 14.21
#